data_AF-A0A7J4PHM5-F1
#
_entry.id   AF-A0A7J4PHM5-F1
#
_cell.length_a   1.000
_cell.length_b   1.000
_cell.length_c   1.000
_cell.angle_alpha   90.00
_cell.angle_beta   90.00
_cell.angle_gamma   90.00
#
_symmetry.space_group_name_H-M   'P 1'
#
loop_
_entity.id
_entity.type
_entity.pdbx_description
1 polymer ?
#
loop_
_entity_poly.entity_id
_entity_poly.type
_entity_poly.pdbx_seq_one_letter_code
_entity_poly.pdbx_strand_id
1 'polypeptide(L)'
;MEKKPLDSLISAAGVWMSRTGLLHKVKHYEVSRRKIYIEMECGDQLIVNNSRSSRTARALRHHKYRKTCKHCKVSDEDINRFLTKTTEDKSSVKVRVISAPRARKAKPKSVARAPKILENPGPQATAPAASEPASAVSEVSAASVPNPSESAMASVASATSAASVPNPSEPVMASVASAASTASVPNPSEPAMASVASAANPHGSARTPVAPTSGKVVSATASAPPSLNRPVSTSSSVAAIKPTSPAPAPAPALTLSQRGRLEALLSPADEISLDGSTPFRKLESELVSRRRKDLQRMYAEEREHYLGKLERDITKFFVDRGFIEIKSPILIPAEYIERMGIDNDTELSKQVFRVDQKLCLRPMLAPNLYNYLRKFDRALPDPIKIFEIGPCYRKESDGKEHLEEFTMLNFCQMGAGCTRENLEALITEFLDFMEIDFEIIGDSCMVYGDTLDVMHGDLELSSAVVGPVPMDRDWGISKPWIGAGFGLERLLKVKHDFKNIKRASRSESYYNGISTNL
;
A
#
# COMPACT_ATOMS: atom_id res chain seq x y z
N MET A 1 -8.31 18.32 -18.82
CA MET A 1 -8.66 18.36 -20.27
C MET A 1 -10.16 18.54 -20.44
N GLU A 2 -10.58 19.44 -21.33
CA GLU A 2 -12.01 19.59 -21.65
C GLU A 2 -12.53 18.35 -22.41
N LYS A 3 -13.74 17.88 -22.08
CA LYS A 3 -14.34 16.68 -22.69
C LYS A 3 -14.91 17.01 -24.08
N LYS A 4 -14.08 17.28 -25.10
CA LYS A 4 -14.53 17.54 -26.49
C LYS A 4 -15.50 16.45 -27.00
N PRO A 5 -16.51 16.78 -27.85
CA PRO A 5 -17.45 15.82 -28.42
C PRO A 5 -16.78 14.88 -29.44
N LEU A 6 -17.50 13.81 -29.80
CA LEU A 6 -16.93 12.68 -30.53
C LEU A 6 -16.60 13.02 -31.98
N ASP A 7 -17.42 13.86 -32.62
CA ASP A 7 -17.14 14.40 -33.96
C ASP A 7 -15.86 15.25 -34.00
N SER A 8 -15.65 16.15 -33.04
CA SER A 8 -14.40 16.91 -32.95
C SER A 8 -13.17 16.02 -32.78
N LEU A 9 -13.30 14.90 -32.06
CA LEU A 9 -12.22 13.94 -31.84
C LEU A 9 -11.92 13.11 -33.11
N ILE A 10 -12.95 12.67 -33.83
CA ILE A 10 -12.79 12.01 -35.13
C ILE A 10 -12.15 12.97 -36.14
N SER A 11 -12.61 14.22 -36.19
CA SER A 11 -12.10 15.22 -37.14
C SER A 11 -10.64 15.60 -36.91
N ALA A 12 -10.18 15.60 -35.66
CA ALA A 12 -8.78 15.88 -35.33
C ALA A 12 -7.86 14.66 -35.60
N ALA A 13 -8.35 13.45 -35.31
CA ALA A 13 -7.56 12.22 -35.40
C ALA A 13 -7.52 11.61 -36.83
N GLY A 14 -8.59 11.76 -37.62
CA GLY A 14 -8.76 11.09 -38.92
C GLY A 14 -9.02 9.57 -38.83
N VAL A 15 -9.17 9.04 -37.61
CA VAL A 15 -9.25 7.61 -37.31
C VAL A 15 -10.38 7.30 -36.32
N TRP A 16 -10.90 6.08 -36.39
CA TRP A 16 -11.97 5.56 -35.56
C TRP A 16 -11.47 4.43 -34.64
N MET A 17 -11.91 4.44 -33.38
CA MET A 17 -11.61 3.39 -32.42
C MET A 17 -12.80 2.45 -32.21
N SER A 18 -12.62 1.19 -32.62
CA SER A 18 -13.62 0.14 -32.41
C SER A 18 -13.78 -0.20 -30.91
N ARG A 19 -14.89 -0.86 -30.55
CA ARG A 19 -15.13 -1.35 -29.17
C ARG A 19 -14.08 -2.39 -28.70
N THR A 20 -13.36 -3.02 -29.63
CA THR A 20 -12.33 -4.05 -29.36
C THR A 20 -10.89 -3.51 -29.41
N GLY A 21 -10.70 -2.18 -29.50
CA GLY A 21 -9.38 -1.57 -29.56
C GLY A 21 -8.72 -1.61 -30.95
N LEU A 22 -9.50 -1.89 -32.00
CA LEU A 22 -9.03 -1.87 -33.38
C LEU A 22 -9.09 -0.43 -33.92
N LEU A 23 -7.97 0.09 -34.41
CA LEU A 23 -7.87 1.41 -35.05
C LEU A 23 -8.20 1.29 -36.55
N HIS A 24 -9.20 2.04 -37.01
CA HIS A 24 -9.62 2.09 -38.42
C HIS A 24 -9.35 3.49 -39.00
N LYS A 25 -9.00 3.56 -40.29
CA LYS A 25 -8.93 4.83 -41.03
C LYS A 25 -10.34 5.26 -41.40
N VAL A 26 -10.71 6.52 -41.13
CA VAL A 26 -12.02 7.06 -41.50
C VAL A 26 -11.94 7.58 -42.93
N LYS A 27 -12.82 7.05 -43.78
CA LYS A 27 -12.94 7.42 -45.19
C LYS A 27 -13.90 8.59 -45.38
N HIS A 28 -15.03 8.55 -44.68
CA HIS A 28 -16.05 9.60 -44.67
C HIS A 28 -16.81 9.58 -43.34
N TYR A 29 -17.32 10.73 -42.90
CA TYR A 29 -18.26 10.79 -41.78
C TYR A 29 -19.24 11.97 -41.90
N GLU A 30 -20.45 11.79 -41.37
CA GLU A 30 -21.51 12.80 -41.37
C GLU A 30 -22.15 12.95 -39.99
N VAL A 31 -22.35 14.20 -39.54
CA VAL A 31 -22.93 14.50 -38.22
C VAL A 31 -24.36 15.00 -38.38
N SER A 32 -25.32 14.32 -37.73
CA SER A 32 -26.74 14.63 -37.78
C SER A 32 -27.35 14.73 -36.38
N ARG A 33 -27.48 15.97 -35.88
CA ARG A 33 -28.02 16.40 -34.57
C ARG A 33 -27.38 15.75 -33.32
N ARG A 34 -27.59 14.45 -33.13
CA ARG A 34 -27.09 13.65 -32.00
C ARG A 34 -26.37 12.37 -32.45
N LYS A 35 -26.31 12.09 -33.75
CA LYS A 35 -25.65 10.89 -34.33
C LYS A 35 -24.52 11.28 -35.27
N ILE A 36 -23.56 10.38 -35.41
CA ILE A 36 -22.49 10.41 -36.40
C ILE A 36 -22.60 9.11 -37.21
N TYR A 37 -22.59 9.24 -38.52
CA TYR A 37 -22.50 8.17 -39.50
C TYR A 37 -21.04 8.12 -39.94
N ILE A 38 -20.41 6.94 -39.93
CA ILE A 38 -18.96 6.79 -40.17
C ILE A 38 -18.75 5.64 -41.15
N GLU A 39 -18.05 5.91 -42.24
CA GLU A 39 -17.52 4.92 -43.18
C GLU A 39 -16.01 4.81 -42.99
N MET A 40 -15.52 3.59 -42.87
CA MET A 40 -14.09 3.29 -42.72
C MET A 40 -13.51 2.75 -44.02
N GLU A 41 -12.19 2.89 -44.19
CA GLU A 41 -11.49 2.52 -45.43
C GLU A 41 -11.59 1.00 -45.76
N CYS A 42 -11.93 0.17 -44.77
CA CYS A 42 -12.24 -1.25 -44.94
C CYS A 42 -13.64 -1.55 -45.50
N GLY A 43 -14.47 -0.54 -45.75
CA GLY A 43 -15.87 -0.69 -46.18
C GLY A 43 -16.88 -0.85 -45.04
N ASP A 44 -16.43 -1.01 -43.79
CA ASP A 44 -17.30 -1.02 -42.62
C ASP A 44 -18.03 0.33 -42.47
N GLN A 45 -19.33 0.29 -42.17
CA GLN A 45 -20.15 1.46 -41.86
C GLN A 45 -20.83 1.32 -40.49
N LEU A 46 -20.88 2.40 -39.71
CA LEU A 46 -21.53 2.41 -38.39
C LEU A 46 -22.16 3.75 -38.03
N ILE A 47 -23.15 3.70 -37.12
CA ILE A 47 -23.90 4.86 -36.64
C ILE A 47 -23.78 4.91 -35.12
N VAL A 48 -23.24 6.01 -34.60
CA VAL A 48 -22.98 6.21 -33.16
C VAL A 48 -23.57 7.52 -32.66
N ASN A 49 -23.84 7.62 -31.36
CA ASN A 49 -24.25 8.90 -30.77
C ASN A 49 -23.02 9.82 -30.62
N ASN A 50 -23.17 11.12 -30.93
CA ASN A 50 -22.13 12.12 -30.67
C ASN A 50 -22.03 12.40 -29.16
N SER A 51 -21.38 11.50 -28.43
CA SER A 51 -21.29 11.53 -26.97
C SER A 51 -19.89 11.89 -26.49
N ARG A 52 -19.83 12.96 -25.69
CA ARG A 52 -18.63 13.44 -24.98
C ARG A 52 -18.07 12.38 -24.00
N SER A 53 -18.87 11.37 -23.59
CA SER A 53 -18.52 10.35 -22.59
C SER A 53 -18.38 8.91 -23.12
N SER A 54 -18.54 8.67 -24.44
CA SER A 54 -18.45 7.31 -25.00
C SER A 54 -17.06 6.64 -24.82
N ARG A 55 -16.99 5.30 -24.82
CA ARG A 55 -15.72 4.54 -24.74
C ARG A 55 -14.75 4.96 -25.86
N THR A 56 -15.25 5.17 -27.08
CA THR A 56 -14.46 5.69 -28.20
C THR A 56 -13.99 7.13 -27.94
N ALA A 57 -14.84 8.05 -27.46
CA ALA A 57 -14.41 9.40 -27.10
C ALA A 57 -13.36 9.42 -25.96
N ARG A 58 -13.42 8.47 -25.02
CA ARG A 58 -12.36 8.28 -24.00
C ARG A 58 -11.07 7.76 -24.64
N ALA A 59 -11.14 6.72 -25.47
CA ALA A 59 -9.97 6.15 -26.13
C ALA A 59 -9.24 7.15 -27.05
N LEU A 60 -9.98 7.93 -27.84
CA LEU A 60 -9.41 8.97 -28.72
C LEU A 60 -8.69 10.08 -27.93
N ARG A 61 -9.17 10.46 -26.73
CA ARG A 61 -8.53 11.49 -25.87
C ARG A 61 -7.35 10.98 -25.04
N HIS A 62 -7.15 9.67 -24.96
CA HIS A 62 -5.98 9.07 -24.29
C HIS A 62 -5.05 8.37 -25.28
N HIS A 63 -5.28 8.53 -26.59
CA HIS A 63 -4.44 8.00 -27.67
C HIS A 63 -4.21 6.46 -27.59
N LYS A 64 -5.14 5.73 -26.96
CA LYS A 64 -5.02 4.28 -26.70
C LYS A 64 -5.64 3.44 -27.82
N TYR A 65 -4.84 2.54 -28.42
CA TYR A 65 -5.27 1.50 -29.36
C TYR A 65 -4.59 0.16 -29.04
N ARG A 66 -5.14 -0.96 -29.52
CA ARG A 66 -4.58 -2.32 -29.33
C ARG A 66 -3.90 -2.86 -30.59
N LYS A 67 -4.43 -2.53 -31.77
CA LYS A 67 -3.90 -2.90 -33.10
C LYS A 67 -4.58 -2.09 -34.20
N THR A 68 -3.96 -1.98 -35.38
CA THR A 68 -4.58 -1.40 -36.58
C THR A 68 -5.45 -2.42 -37.33
N CYS A 69 -6.48 -1.93 -38.04
CA CYS A 69 -7.28 -2.73 -38.93
C CYS A 69 -6.49 -3.07 -40.21
N LYS A 70 -6.19 -4.37 -40.40
CA LYS A 70 -5.45 -4.90 -41.56
C LYS A 70 -6.03 -4.47 -42.92
N HIS A 71 -7.34 -4.26 -42.99
CA HIS A 71 -8.04 -3.87 -44.22
C HIS A 71 -8.05 -2.35 -44.45
N CYS A 72 -7.92 -1.53 -43.40
CA CYS A 72 -7.91 -0.07 -43.52
C CYS A 72 -6.59 0.52 -44.04
N LYS A 73 -5.51 -0.26 -44.06
CA LYS A 73 -4.13 0.22 -44.36
C LYS A 73 -3.80 1.54 -43.63
N VAL A 74 -4.10 1.58 -42.32
CA VAL A 74 -3.73 2.72 -41.45
C VAL A 74 -2.21 2.87 -41.50
N SER A 75 -1.72 4.02 -41.97
CA SER A 75 -0.28 4.22 -42.17
C SER A 75 0.39 4.76 -40.91
N ASP A 76 1.71 4.70 -40.85
CA ASP A 76 2.46 5.18 -39.68
C ASP A 76 2.29 6.69 -39.47
N GLU A 77 2.00 7.48 -40.51
CA GLU A 77 1.63 8.90 -40.38
C GLU A 77 0.23 9.08 -39.75
N ASP A 78 -0.73 8.20 -40.04
CA ASP A 78 -2.04 8.21 -39.36
C ASP A 78 -1.89 7.83 -37.88
N ILE A 79 -1.04 6.84 -37.57
CA ILE A 79 -0.73 6.43 -36.20
C ILE A 79 -0.01 7.55 -35.44
N ASN A 80 1.01 8.17 -36.04
CA ASN A 80 1.76 9.26 -35.41
C ASN A 80 0.90 10.52 -35.21
N ARG A 81 -0.03 10.83 -36.14
CA ARG A 81 -1.05 11.87 -35.95
C ARG A 81 -2.06 11.51 -34.85
N PHE A 82 -2.38 10.22 -34.68
CA PHE A 82 -3.22 9.74 -33.59
C PHE A 82 -2.52 9.79 -32.22
N LEU A 83 -1.20 9.58 -32.17
CA LEU A 83 -0.42 9.58 -30.92
C LEU A 83 0.07 10.98 -30.50
N THR A 84 0.27 11.90 -31.44
CA THR A 84 0.69 13.27 -31.13
C THR A 84 -0.48 14.13 -30.62
N LYS A 85 -0.20 14.99 -29.64
CA LYS A 85 -1.14 16.03 -29.16
C LYS A 85 -1.24 17.14 -30.21
N THR A 86 -2.16 17.02 -31.15
CA THR A 86 -2.45 18.07 -32.12
C THR A 86 -3.04 19.31 -31.45
N THR A 87 -2.22 20.36 -31.34
CA THR A 87 -2.69 21.75 -31.40
C THR A 87 -3.37 22.01 -32.75
N GLU A 88 -4.28 22.98 -32.81
CA GLU A 88 -5.30 23.04 -33.88
C GLU A 88 -4.80 23.62 -35.21
N ASP A 89 -4.18 22.80 -36.05
CA ASP A 89 -3.89 23.15 -37.45
C ASP A 89 -5.12 23.04 -38.35
N LYS A 90 -5.59 24.19 -38.84
CA LYS A 90 -6.73 24.31 -39.76
C LYS A 90 -6.33 23.97 -41.21
N SER A 91 -6.09 22.68 -41.48
CA SER A 91 -5.99 22.17 -42.86
C SER A 91 -7.39 21.84 -43.43
N SER A 92 -7.61 22.14 -44.72
CA SER A 92 -8.94 22.30 -45.29
C SER A 92 -9.47 21.06 -46.04
N VAL A 93 -10.26 20.23 -45.34
CA VAL A 93 -11.15 19.26 -46.01
C VAL A 93 -12.47 19.93 -46.36
N LYS A 94 -12.88 19.91 -47.64
CA LYS A 94 -14.07 20.61 -48.14
C LYS A 94 -15.37 19.92 -47.70
N VAL A 95 -15.89 20.29 -46.52
CA VAL A 95 -17.24 19.91 -46.06
C VAL A 95 -18.29 20.55 -46.96
N ARG A 96 -18.83 19.79 -47.93
CA ARG A 96 -19.94 20.24 -48.78
C ARG A 96 -21.28 19.90 -48.13
N VAL A 97 -21.80 20.81 -47.32
CA VAL A 97 -23.12 20.65 -46.66
C VAL A 97 -24.23 20.63 -47.72
N ILE A 98 -24.71 19.45 -48.09
CA ILE A 98 -25.89 19.28 -48.95
C ILE A 98 -27.12 19.19 -48.05
N SER A 99 -27.76 20.32 -47.81
CA SER A 99 -29.06 20.37 -47.12
C SER A 99 -30.16 19.81 -48.03
N ALA A 100 -30.55 18.56 -47.82
CA ALA A 100 -31.67 17.94 -48.55
C ALA A 100 -32.99 18.74 -48.37
N PRO A 101 -33.81 18.91 -49.43
CA PRO A 101 -35.01 19.74 -49.35
C PRO A 101 -36.06 19.23 -48.35
N ARG A 102 -36.82 20.16 -47.75
CA ARG A 102 -37.95 19.83 -46.85
C ARG A 102 -39.13 19.22 -47.61
N ALA A 103 -39.07 17.91 -47.86
CA ALA A 103 -40.21 17.15 -48.35
C ALA A 103 -41.36 17.15 -47.31
N ARG A 104 -42.41 17.95 -47.54
CA ARG A 104 -43.68 17.81 -46.82
C ARG A 104 -44.28 16.44 -47.14
N LYS A 105 -44.49 15.59 -46.13
CA LYS A 105 -45.32 14.37 -46.26
C LYS A 105 -46.59 14.53 -45.43
N ALA A 106 -47.72 14.15 -46.01
CA ALA A 106 -49.06 14.41 -45.48
C ALA A 106 -49.46 13.42 -44.38
N LYS A 107 -50.53 13.76 -43.65
CA LYS A 107 -51.20 12.84 -42.70
C LYS A 107 -51.73 11.61 -43.45
N PRO A 108 -51.47 10.37 -42.98
CA PRO A 108 -52.33 9.25 -43.32
C PRO A 108 -53.71 9.43 -42.67
N LYS A 109 -54.78 9.06 -43.37
CA LYS A 109 -56.14 9.03 -42.81
C LYS A 109 -56.33 7.77 -41.95
N SER A 110 -57.21 7.88 -40.96
CA SER A 110 -57.70 6.77 -40.14
C SER A 110 -58.54 5.78 -40.96
N VAL A 111 -58.34 4.48 -40.72
CA VAL A 111 -59.31 3.41 -41.00
C VAL A 111 -59.43 2.57 -39.72
N ALA A 112 -60.65 2.19 -39.35
CA ALA A 112 -60.94 1.68 -38.02
C ALA A 112 -60.86 0.15 -37.90
N ARG A 113 -60.69 -0.33 -36.65
CA ARG A 113 -61.19 -1.65 -36.22
C ARG A 113 -61.70 -1.53 -34.78
N ALA A 114 -62.92 -2.03 -34.53
CA ALA A 114 -63.65 -1.78 -33.29
C ALA A 114 -63.29 -2.77 -32.15
N PRO A 115 -63.44 -2.37 -30.88
CA PRO A 115 -63.44 -3.26 -29.72
C PRO A 115 -64.79 -4.01 -29.57
N LYS A 116 -64.84 -5.04 -28.71
CA LYS A 116 -66.06 -5.81 -28.38
C LYS A 116 -66.77 -5.29 -27.11
N ILE A 117 -68.10 -5.45 -27.08
CA ILE A 117 -69.14 -4.97 -26.14
C ILE A 117 -70.32 -5.98 -26.26
N LEU A 118 -71.11 -6.39 -25.25
CA LEU A 118 -71.10 -6.25 -23.77
C LEU A 118 -71.94 -7.39 -23.15
N GLU A 119 -71.65 -7.82 -21.90
CA GLU A 119 -72.56 -8.53 -20.97
C GLU A 119 -71.87 -8.59 -19.58
N ASN A 120 -72.52 -8.47 -18.41
CA ASN A 120 -73.82 -7.93 -17.95
C ASN A 120 -73.64 -7.56 -16.43
N PRO A 121 -74.47 -6.77 -15.70
CA PRO A 121 -75.92 -7.01 -15.51
C PRO A 121 -76.80 -5.74 -15.27
N GLY A 122 -78.05 -5.97 -14.86
CA GLY A 122 -78.94 -5.03 -14.15
C GLY A 122 -79.89 -5.81 -13.21
N PRO A 123 -80.88 -5.18 -12.51
CA PRO A 123 -81.35 -3.80 -12.65
C PRO A 123 -81.40 -2.97 -11.33
N GLN A 124 -82.10 -1.83 -11.43
CA GLN A 124 -82.45 -0.75 -10.46
C GLN A 124 -83.05 -1.23 -9.11
N ALA A 125 -83.20 -0.42 -8.04
CA ALA A 125 -83.69 0.97 -8.02
C ALA A 125 -83.44 1.81 -6.73
N THR A 126 -83.60 3.14 -6.85
CA THR A 126 -84.12 4.19 -5.91
C THR A 126 -83.95 4.08 -4.38
N ALA A 127 -83.75 5.14 -3.57
CA ALA A 127 -83.52 6.61 -3.69
C ALA A 127 -83.42 7.19 -2.23
N PRO A 128 -83.46 8.51 -1.94
CA PRO A 128 -82.85 9.72 -2.54
C PRO A 128 -81.85 10.42 -1.57
N ALA A 129 -81.42 11.65 -1.88
CA ALA A 129 -80.37 12.41 -1.17
C ALA A 129 -80.86 13.36 -0.05
N ALA A 130 -79.93 13.81 0.81
CA ALA A 130 -79.95 15.14 1.45
C ALA A 130 -78.54 15.61 1.92
N SER A 131 -78.39 16.93 2.04
CA SER A 131 -77.22 17.79 2.30
C SER A 131 -76.36 17.58 3.56
N GLU A 132 -75.03 17.76 3.39
CA GLU A 132 -74.16 18.85 3.96
C GLU A 132 -74.63 19.74 5.15
N PRO A 133 -73.72 20.45 5.87
CA PRO A 133 -72.34 20.13 6.30
C PRO A 133 -72.03 20.69 7.74
N ALA A 134 -70.78 21.15 7.99
CA ALA A 134 -70.28 21.96 9.14
C ALA A 134 -70.03 21.19 10.48
N SER A 135 -68.82 21.17 11.09
CA SER A 135 -68.03 22.22 11.80
C SER A 135 -68.34 22.30 13.31
N ALA A 136 -67.42 22.56 14.24
CA ALA A 136 -65.94 22.50 14.26
C ALA A 136 -65.39 22.70 15.71
N VAL A 137 -64.06 22.63 15.88
CA VAL A 137 -63.18 23.17 16.96
C VAL A 137 -63.22 22.64 18.42
N SER A 138 -62.01 22.65 19.02
CA SER A 138 -61.67 22.89 20.45
C SER A 138 -61.94 21.83 21.53
N GLU A 139 -61.21 21.82 22.66
CA GLU A 139 -59.75 22.00 22.87
C GLU A 139 -59.29 21.51 24.28
N VAL A 140 -57.98 21.59 24.52
CA VAL A 140 -57.18 21.29 25.72
C VAL A 140 -57.81 21.36 27.13
N SER A 141 -57.31 20.47 28.01
CA SER A 141 -56.90 20.82 29.39
C SER A 141 -55.90 19.80 29.94
N ALA A 142 -55.04 20.21 30.87
CA ALA A 142 -53.96 19.38 31.46
C ALA A 142 -53.73 19.74 32.94
N ALA A 143 -53.26 18.78 33.77
CA ALA A 143 -52.90 19.00 35.17
C ALA A 143 -51.80 18.05 35.67
N SER A 144 -50.97 18.58 36.57
CA SER A 144 -49.62 18.11 36.95
C SER A 144 -49.52 17.06 38.09
N VAL A 145 -48.37 16.35 38.08
CA VAL A 145 -47.53 15.77 39.16
C VAL A 145 -47.76 16.24 40.63
N PRO A 146 -47.41 15.48 41.72
CA PRO A 146 -46.06 14.87 41.93
C PRO A 146 -45.92 13.51 42.70
N ASN A 147 -44.65 13.16 42.96
CA ASN A 147 -44.03 11.95 43.59
C ASN A 147 -44.16 11.91 45.15
N PRO A 148 -43.77 10.85 45.93
CA PRO A 148 -42.34 10.44 46.11
C PRO A 148 -41.95 8.98 46.57
N SER A 149 -40.70 8.60 46.24
CA SER A 149 -39.64 7.86 47.01
C SER A 149 -39.82 6.59 47.89
N GLU A 150 -38.94 5.60 47.58
CA GLU A 150 -37.98 4.88 48.48
C GLU A 150 -38.24 3.51 49.19
N SER A 151 -37.09 2.81 49.40
CA SER A 151 -36.83 1.58 50.19
C SER A 151 -37.36 0.23 49.65
N ALA A 152 -36.81 -0.95 50.00
CA ALA A 152 -35.43 -1.38 50.32
C ALA A 152 -35.33 -2.94 50.31
N MET A 153 -34.11 -3.48 50.18
CA MET A 153 -33.64 -4.85 50.53
C MET A 153 -34.61 -6.07 50.53
N ALA A 154 -34.25 -7.11 49.76
CA ALA A 154 -34.14 -8.49 50.28
C ALA A 154 -33.40 -9.43 49.30
N SER A 155 -32.54 -10.31 49.83
CA SER A 155 -31.84 -11.37 49.09
C SER A 155 -32.18 -12.74 49.66
N VAL A 156 -32.41 -13.74 48.80
CA VAL A 156 -32.43 -15.17 49.16
C VAL A 156 -31.87 -15.98 47.99
N ALA A 157 -31.10 -17.03 48.27
CA ALA A 157 -30.53 -17.94 47.28
C ALA A 157 -30.76 -19.41 47.64
N SER A 158 -30.93 -20.27 46.63
CA SER A 158 -30.78 -21.74 46.61
C SER A 158 -30.85 -22.20 45.14
N ALA A 159 -30.05 -23.15 44.60
CA ALA A 159 -29.69 -24.50 45.07
C ALA A 159 -30.88 -25.50 44.94
N THR A 160 -30.76 -26.75 44.45
CA THR A 160 -29.61 -27.51 43.87
C THR A 160 -30.09 -28.81 43.19
N SER A 161 -29.52 -29.19 42.04
CA SER A 161 -29.26 -30.59 41.59
C SER A 161 -28.56 -30.57 40.22
N ALA A 162 -27.48 -31.29 39.85
CA ALA A 162 -26.76 -32.48 40.37
C ALA A 162 -27.21 -33.84 39.78
N ALA A 163 -26.53 -34.28 38.72
CA ALA A 163 -26.41 -35.68 38.28
C ALA A 163 -25.12 -35.89 37.46
N SER A 164 -24.33 -36.92 37.78
CA SER A 164 -23.15 -37.40 37.02
C SER A 164 -23.56 -38.60 36.13
N VAL A 165 -22.76 -39.26 35.27
CA VAL A 165 -21.56 -40.14 35.41
C VAL A 165 -21.35 -40.81 34.00
N PRO A 166 -20.24 -41.46 33.57
CA PRO A 166 -18.78 -41.29 33.70
C PRO A 166 -18.05 -41.06 32.34
N ASN A 167 -16.70 -41.11 32.33
CA ASN A 167 -15.82 -41.24 31.15
C ASN A 167 -14.95 -42.51 31.25
N PRO A 168 -14.63 -43.18 30.13
CA PRO A 168 -13.30 -43.82 29.93
C PRO A 168 -12.78 -43.67 28.47
N SER A 169 -11.49 -43.72 28.10
CA SER A 169 -10.23 -44.07 28.80
C SER A 169 -9.03 -43.42 28.09
N GLU A 170 -7.86 -43.31 28.75
CA GLU A 170 -6.55 -43.05 28.11
C GLU A 170 -5.68 -44.31 28.02
N PRO A 171 -4.65 -44.34 27.14
CA PRO A 171 -3.44 -45.12 27.34
C PRO A 171 -2.19 -44.22 27.58
N VAL A 172 -1.49 -44.52 28.67
CA VAL A 172 -0.27 -43.83 29.16
C VAL A 172 0.93 -43.97 28.22
N MET A 173 1.77 -42.93 28.15
CA MET A 173 3.19 -43.04 27.78
C MET A 173 4.05 -42.38 28.88
N ALA A 174 5.13 -43.04 29.28
CA ALA A 174 5.86 -42.70 30.51
C ALA A 174 6.98 -41.66 30.31
N SER A 175 7.20 -40.84 31.33
CA SER A 175 8.47 -40.13 31.52
C SER A 175 9.47 -41.02 32.26
N VAL A 176 10.76 -40.83 31.99
CA VAL A 176 11.85 -41.52 32.70
C VAL A 176 12.78 -40.46 33.28
N ALA A 177 12.84 -40.40 34.60
CA ALA A 177 13.80 -39.56 35.34
C ALA A 177 14.92 -40.45 35.89
N SER A 178 16.17 -40.05 35.65
CA SER A 178 17.35 -40.58 36.34
C SER A 178 17.98 -39.47 37.15
N ALA A 179 18.42 -39.78 38.37
CA ALA A 179 18.80 -38.80 39.38
C ALA A 179 20.30 -38.80 39.72
N ALA A 180 20.74 -37.64 40.23
CA ALA A 180 21.88 -37.43 41.13
C ALA A 180 23.31 -37.83 40.67
N SER A 181 24.20 -36.83 40.73
CA SER A 181 25.46 -36.95 41.46
C SER A 181 25.95 -35.55 41.89
N THR A 182 26.55 -35.48 43.08
CA THR A 182 26.96 -34.23 43.76
C THR A 182 28.48 -34.09 43.81
N ALA A 183 29.00 -32.88 43.60
CA ALA A 183 30.39 -32.50 43.92
C ALA A 183 30.47 -31.00 44.25
N SER A 184 31.50 -30.57 44.99
CA SER A 184 31.55 -29.25 45.63
C SER A 184 32.80 -28.43 45.29
N VAL A 185 32.60 -27.11 45.10
CA VAL A 185 33.33 -25.98 45.74
C VAL A 185 34.85 -26.18 45.99
N PRO A 186 35.73 -25.35 45.37
CA PRO A 186 36.11 -24.13 46.08
C PRO A 186 36.26 -22.83 45.25
N ASN A 187 36.22 -21.73 46.00
CA ASN A 187 36.37 -20.31 45.61
C ASN A 187 37.86 -19.87 45.60
N PRO A 188 38.21 -18.79 44.89
CA PRO A 188 39.26 -17.88 45.37
C PRO A 188 38.88 -16.38 45.34
N SER A 189 38.97 -15.79 46.53
CA SER A 189 39.24 -14.40 46.94
C SER A 189 39.52 -13.27 45.92
N GLU A 190 38.99 -12.09 46.24
CA GLU A 190 39.43 -10.78 45.74
C GLU A 190 40.87 -10.39 46.17
N PRO A 191 41.42 -9.32 45.57
CA PRO A 191 41.94 -8.21 46.39
C PRO A 191 41.27 -6.85 46.05
N ALA A 192 41.33 -5.90 46.98
CA ALA A 192 40.46 -4.71 47.00
C ALA A 192 41.20 -3.36 46.89
N MET A 193 40.39 -2.28 46.81
CA MET A 193 40.73 -0.84 46.88
C MET A 193 41.38 -0.24 45.61
N ALA A 194 41.18 1.06 45.29
CA ALA A 194 40.70 2.17 46.12
C ALA A 194 39.75 3.14 45.37
N SER A 195 39.02 3.96 46.13
CA SER A 195 38.17 5.03 45.62
C SER A 195 38.90 6.38 45.59
N VAL A 196 38.68 7.16 44.52
CA VAL A 196 38.91 8.62 44.52
C VAL A 196 37.76 9.28 43.76
N ALA A 197 37.05 10.18 44.42
CA ALA A 197 36.01 11.00 43.80
C ALA A 197 36.33 12.48 43.99
N SER A 198 36.33 13.25 42.89
CA SER A 198 36.18 14.72 42.90
C SER A 198 35.97 15.23 41.48
N ALA A 199 34.80 15.82 41.23
CA ALA A 199 34.54 16.67 40.08
C ALA A 199 33.57 17.78 40.49
N ALA A 200 34.00 19.03 40.37
CA ALA A 200 33.18 20.20 40.64
C ALA A 200 33.60 21.35 39.71
N ASN A 201 32.77 21.59 38.67
CA ASN A 201 32.15 22.85 38.23
C ASN A 201 32.83 24.23 38.49
N PRO A 202 32.46 25.30 37.74
CA PRO A 202 31.62 25.38 36.51
C PRO A 202 32.13 26.39 35.44
N HIS A 203 31.27 26.69 34.45
CA HIS A 203 31.31 27.81 33.48
C HIS A 203 32.32 27.71 32.30
N GLY A 204 32.07 28.30 31.13
CA GLY A 204 30.82 28.92 30.62
C GLY A 204 31.04 30.12 29.68
N SER A 205 30.43 30.09 28.48
CA SER A 205 30.38 31.16 27.46
C SER A 205 31.71 31.55 26.76
N ALA A 206 31.75 32.15 25.55
CA ALA A 206 30.85 32.16 24.39
C ALA A 206 31.54 32.86 23.17
N ARG A 207 30.96 32.73 21.95
CA ARG A 207 31.19 33.54 20.71
C ARG A 207 32.58 33.42 20.01
N THR A 208 32.74 32.82 18.81
CA THR A 208 32.30 33.19 17.42
C THR A 208 33.33 34.09 16.67
N PRO A 209 33.28 34.33 15.33
CA PRO A 209 34.21 33.68 14.38
C PRO A 209 34.91 34.65 13.39
N VAL A 210 35.64 34.15 12.37
CA VAL A 210 35.78 34.78 11.02
C VAL A 210 36.38 33.80 9.98
N ALA A 211 36.22 34.09 8.69
CA ALA A 211 36.48 33.22 7.53
C ALA A 211 37.80 33.53 6.76
N PRO A 212 38.21 32.75 5.73
CA PRO A 212 39.59 32.75 5.18
C PRO A 212 39.78 33.52 3.85
N THR A 213 41.05 33.61 3.39
CA THR A 213 41.43 34.08 2.03
C THR A 213 42.48 33.19 1.37
N SER A 214 42.47 33.12 0.04
CA SER A 214 43.24 32.19 -0.81
C SER A 214 44.48 32.80 -1.51
N GLY A 215 45.45 31.98 -1.91
CA GLY A 215 46.51 32.34 -2.87
C GLY A 215 47.11 31.10 -3.57
N LYS A 216 47.48 31.20 -4.87
CA LYS A 216 47.85 30.03 -5.70
C LYS A 216 48.74 30.37 -6.92
N VAL A 217 50.04 30.03 -6.85
CA VAL A 217 51.04 29.97 -7.95
C VAL A 217 52.06 28.87 -7.57
N VAL A 218 52.59 27.91 -8.36
CA VAL A 218 52.59 27.47 -9.79
C VAL A 218 53.95 27.64 -10.52
N SER A 219 54.66 26.51 -10.67
CA SER A 219 55.76 26.19 -11.64
C SER A 219 57.11 26.94 -11.55
N ALA A 220 58.23 26.46 -12.13
CA ALA A 220 58.76 25.10 -12.43
C ALA A 220 60.20 25.22 -13.04
N THR A 221 60.90 24.08 -13.28
CA THR A 221 62.11 23.90 -14.14
C THR A 221 63.44 24.52 -13.67
N ALA A 222 64.65 24.02 -14.01
CA ALA A 222 65.11 22.68 -14.47
C ALA A 222 66.68 22.59 -14.45
N SER A 223 67.22 21.45 -14.94
CA SER A 223 68.58 21.22 -15.48
C SER A 223 69.64 20.52 -14.61
N ALA A 224 70.59 19.85 -15.28
CA ALA A 224 71.63 18.92 -14.78
C ALA A 224 72.83 18.88 -15.77
N PRO A 225 73.63 17.80 -15.87
CA PRO A 225 74.78 17.33 -15.05
C PRO A 225 76.11 17.58 -15.85
N PRO A 226 77.14 16.69 -16.00
CA PRO A 226 77.70 15.59 -15.19
C PRO A 226 79.26 15.62 -15.03
N SER A 227 79.84 14.72 -14.20
CA SER A 227 81.17 14.04 -14.33
C SER A 227 81.64 13.50 -12.95
N LEU A 228 82.75 12.77 -12.81
CA LEU A 228 83.16 11.43 -13.28
C LEU A 228 84.53 11.11 -12.63
N ASN A 229 84.81 9.83 -12.32
CA ASN A 229 86.13 9.21 -12.04
C ASN A 229 86.88 9.35 -10.67
N ARG A 230 86.69 8.30 -9.85
CA ARG A 230 87.75 7.34 -9.40
C ARG A 230 88.70 7.77 -8.23
N PRO A 231 89.58 6.88 -7.68
CA PRO A 231 89.23 6.06 -6.50
C PRO A 231 90.21 6.14 -5.29
N VAL A 232 89.77 5.65 -4.12
CA VAL A 232 90.64 5.12 -3.04
C VAL A 232 90.02 3.84 -2.45
N SER A 233 90.85 2.95 -1.92
CA SER A 233 90.49 1.60 -1.42
C SER A 233 90.79 1.40 0.07
N THR A 234 89.92 0.70 0.82
CA THR A 234 90.32 -0.01 2.06
C THR A 234 89.36 -1.11 2.51
N SER A 235 89.94 -2.30 2.77
CA SER A 235 89.64 -3.29 3.82
C SER A 235 88.21 -3.55 4.37
N SER A 236 87.83 -4.83 4.27
CA SER A 236 87.34 -5.68 5.39
C SER A 236 86.02 -5.37 6.11
N SER A 237 84.99 -6.19 5.84
CA SER A 237 84.58 -7.29 6.76
C SER A 237 83.35 -8.04 6.22
N VAL A 238 83.24 -9.34 6.52
CA VAL A 238 82.07 -10.15 6.17
C VAL A 238 81.08 -10.15 7.34
N ALA A 239 80.01 -9.38 7.21
CA ALA A 239 78.85 -9.44 8.11
C ALA A 239 77.69 -10.15 7.41
N ALA A 240 77.14 -11.19 8.03
CA ALA A 240 76.07 -11.98 7.43
C ALA A 240 74.76 -11.18 7.35
N ILE A 241 74.29 -10.88 6.14
CA ILE A 241 72.99 -10.23 5.92
C ILE A 241 71.89 -11.23 6.27
N LYS A 242 71.31 -11.06 7.45
CA LYS A 242 70.10 -11.75 7.87
C LYS A 242 68.96 -11.33 6.92
N PRO A 243 68.27 -12.25 6.23
CA PRO A 243 67.27 -11.87 5.25
C PRO A 243 66.10 -11.16 5.95
N THR A 244 65.92 -9.88 5.66
CA THR A 244 64.76 -9.12 6.10
C THR A 244 63.52 -9.77 5.49
N SER A 245 62.64 -10.33 6.32
CA SER A 245 61.35 -10.81 5.84
C SER A 245 60.64 -9.65 5.12
N PRO A 246 60.07 -9.86 3.91
CA PRO A 246 59.30 -8.82 3.27
C PRO A 246 58.15 -8.42 4.19
N ALA A 247 57.87 -7.11 4.27
CA ALA A 247 56.73 -6.62 5.04
C ALA A 247 55.46 -7.36 4.55
N PRO A 248 54.57 -7.77 5.47
CA PRO A 248 53.38 -8.53 5.08
C PRO A 248 52.58 -7.71 4.06
N ALA A 249 52.36 -8.31 2.89
CA ALA A 249 51.63 -7.66 1.81
C ALA A 249 50.25 -7.21 2.35
N PRO A 250 49.76 -6.01 1.97
CA PRO A 250 48.45 -5.55 2.40
C PRO A 250 47.39 -6.58 2.02
N ALA A 251 46.46 -6.85 2.93
CA ALA A 251 45.46 -7.90 2.73
C ALA A 251 44.68 -7.63 1.43
N PRO A 252 44.43 -8.67 0.59
CA PRO A 252 43.75 -8.47 -0.68
C PRO A 252 42.33 -7.95 -0.44
N ALA A 253 41.92 -6.99 -1.27
CA ALA A 253 40.60 -6.37 -1.17
C ALA A 253 39.47 -7.41 -1.22
N LEU A 254 38.45 -7.22 -0.39
CA LEU A 254 37.32 -8.13 -0.27
C LEU A 254 36.60 -8.30 -1.62
N THR A 255 36.37 -9.55 -2.03
CA THR A 255 35.56 -9.84 -3.22
C THR A 255 34.09 -9.49 -2.99
N LEU A 256 33.31 -9.34 -4.06
CA LEU A 256 31.87 -9.05 -3.95
C LEU A 256 31.13 -10.10 -3.11
N SER A 257 31.45 -11.39 -3.27
CA SER A 257 30.86 -12.48 -2.48
C SER A 257 31.27 -12.43 -1.00
N GLN A 258 32.53 -12.08 -0.71
CA GLN A 258 33.01 -11.87 0.66
C GLN A 258 32.33 -10.68 1.31
N ARG A 259 32.19 -9.56 0.60
CA ARG A 259 31.47 -8.38 1.08
C ARG A 259 30.00 -8.71 1.37
N GLY A 260 29.29 -9.38 0.45
CA GLY A 260 27.90 -9.80 0.65
C GLY A 260 27.71 -10.72 1.87
N ARG A 261 28.67 -11.64 2.13
CA ARG A 261 28.67 -12.47 3.35
C ARG A 261 28.82 -11.63 4.62
N LEU A 262 29.73 -10.65 4.64
CA LEU A 262 29.89 -9.75 5.79
C LEU A 262 28.68 -8.82 5.96
N GLU A 263 28.12 -8.28 4.88
CA GLU A 263 26.91 -7.44 4.88
C GLU A 263 25.66 -8.19 5.37
N ALA A 264 25.55 -9.50 5.12
CA ALA A 264 24.49 -10.34 5.68
C ALA A 264 24.65 -10.58 7.19
N LEU A 265 25.89 -10.62 7.69
CA LEU A 265 26.19 -10.80 9.12
C LEU A 265 26.19 -9.50 9.93
N LEU A 266 26.43 -8.34 9.29
CA LEU A 266 26.54 -7.03 9.94
C LEU A 266 25.23 -6.63 10.65
N SER A 267 25.33 -5.97 11.80
CA SER A 267 24.22 -5.24 12.45
C SER A 267 24.35 -3.75 12.14
N PRO A 268 23.26 -2.95 12.16
CA PRO A 268 23.35 -1.49 12.09
C PRO A 268 24.24 -0.89 13.20
N ALA A 269 24.27 -1.53 14.37
CA ALA A 269 25.12 -1.16 15.51
C ALA A 269 26.59 -1.64 15.42
N ASP A 270 27.03 -2.28 14.32
CA ASP A 270 28.45 -2.65 14.16
C ASP A 270 29.25 -1.55 13.45
N GLU A 271 30.00 -0.77 14.23
CA GLU A 271 31.04 0.16 13.74
C GLU A 271 32.29 -0.58 13.20
N ILE A 272 32.11 -1.46 12.22
CA ILE A 272 33.19 -2.24 11.59
C ILE A 272 33.42 -1.75 10.16
N SER A 273 34.60 -1.18 9.93
CA SER A 273 35.05 -0.82 8.58
C SER A 273 35.34 -2.05 7.72
N LEU A 274 34.93 -2.00 6.45
CA LEU A 274 35.19 -3.04 5.43
C LEU A 274 36.25 -2.58 4.41
N ASP A 275 37.13 -1.65 4.80
CA ASP A 275 38.20 -1.04 3.99
C ASP A 275 39.32 -1.98 3.52
N GLY A 276 39.29 -3.25 3.94
CA GLY A 276 40.25 -4.28 3.54
C GLY A 276 41.51 -4.37 4.40
N SER A 277 41.67 -3.53 5.43
CA SER A 277 42.76 -3.63 6.41
C SER A 277 42.79 -4.98 7.15
N THR A 278 41.62 -5.58 7.39
CA THR A 278 41.47 -6.84 8.14
C THR A 278 41.07 -8.00 7.21
N PRO A 279 41.77 -9.16 7.26
CA PRO A 279 41.45 -10.31 6.41
C PRO A 279 40.02 -10.86 6.62
N PHE A 280 39.35 -11.20 5.52
CA PHE A 280 37.96 -11.73 5.48
C PHE A 280 37.61 -12.71 6.61
N ARG A 281 38.40 -13.79 6.79
CA ARG A 281 38.12 -14.81 7.81
C ARG A 281 38.06 -14.27 9.25
N LYS A 282 38.83 -13.22 9.56
CA LYS A 282 38.85 -12.60 10.89
C LYS A 282 37.61 -11.72 11.10
N LEU A 283 37.19 -10.98 10.08
CA LEU A 283 35.91 -10.24 10.09
C LEU A 283 34.71 -11.17 10.19
N GLU A 284 34.69 -12.26 9.41
CA GLU A 284 33.61 -13.25 9.43
C GLU A 284 33.50 -13.94 10.79
N SER A 285 34.63 -14.40 11.36
CA SER A 285 34.64 -15.07 12.66
C SER A 285 34.19 -14.15 13.81
N GLU A 286 34.57 -12.87 13.77
CA GLU A 286 34.11 -11.87 14.74
C GLU A 286 32.59 -11.60 14.59
N LEU A 287 32.10 -11.37 13.36
CA LEU A 287 30.67 -11.13 13.15
C LEU A 287 29.79 -12.35 13.48
N VAL A 288 30.22 -13.57 13.13
CA VAL A 288 29.54 -14.82 13.53
C VAL A 288 29.53 -14.95 15.07
N SER A 289 30.64 -14.63 15.75
CA SER A 289 30.71 -14.61 17.22
C SER A 289 29.73 -13.61 17.83
N ARG A 290 29.63 -12.39 17.27
CA ARG A 290 28.65 -11.38 17.70
C ARG A 290 27.21 -11.84 17.50
N ARG A 291 26.84 -12.29 16.29
CA ARG A 291 25.47 -12.72 15.99
C ARG A 291 25.03 -13.92 16.82
N ARG A 292 25.94 -14.86 17.14
CA ARG A 292 25.65 -15.96 18.08
C ARG A 292 25.37 -15.43 19.50
N LYS A 293 26.14 -14.44 19.99
CA LYS A 293 25.87 -13.78 21.28
C LYS A 293 24.56 -12.99 21.27
N ASP A 294 24.22 -12.32 20.16
CA ASP A 294 22.98 -11.56 20.03
C ASP A 294 21.75 -12.49 20.10
N LEU A 295 21.78 -13.64 19.42
CA LEU A 295 20.75 -14.68 19.55
C LEU A 295 20.69 -15.30 20.96
N GLN A 296 21.84 -15.54 21.59
CA GLN A 296 21.91 -16.07 22.97
C GLN A 296 21.30 -15.09 23.99
N ARG A 297 21.59 -13.79 23.86
CA ARG A 297 21.02 -12.73 24.68
C ARG A 297 19.49 -12.66 24.51
N MET A 298 19.04 -12.57 23.27
CA MET A 298 17.62 -12.59 22.90
C MET A 298 16.87 -13.83 23.42
N TYR A 299 17.52 -15.00 23.45
CA TYR A 299 16.96 -16.25 23.99
C TYR A 299 16.90 -16.26 25.53
N ALA A 300 17.88 -15.66 26.20
CA ALA A 300 17.90 -15.53 27.66
C ALA A 300 16.89 -14.48 28.18
N GLU A 301 16.72 -13.38 27.45
CA GLU A 301 15.94 -12.20 27.83
C GLU A 301 14.51 -12.26 27.27
N GLU A 302 14.23 -11.55 26.17
CA GLU A 302 12.89 -11.21 25.69
C GLU A 302 12.16 -12.37 24.99
N ARG A 303 12.85 -13.13 24.13
CA ARG A 303 12.29 -14.22 23.28
C ARG A 303 11.15 -13.84 22.34
N GLU A 304 10.80 -12.56 22.20
CA GLU A 304 9.75 -12.11 21.27
C GLU A 304 10.28 -11.89 19.84
N HIS A 305 9.51 -12.32 18.84
CA HIS A 305 9.80 -11.97 17.44
C HIS A 305 9.27 -10.56 17.14
N TYR A 306 10.12 -9.67 16.61
CA TYR A 306 9.82 -8.24 16.43
C TYR A 306 8.50 -7.98 15.69
N LEU A 307 8.22 -8.71 14.59
CA LEU A 307 6.97 -8.57 13.84
C LEU A 307 5.73 -8.96 14.64
N GLY A 308 5.84 -9.94 15.54
CA GLY A 308 4.75 -10.38 16.40
C GLY A 308 4.55 -9.47 17.62
N LYS A 309 5.64 -8.87 18.14
CA LYS A 309 5.57 -7.84 19.17
C LYS A 309 4.92 -6.58 18.61
N LEU A 310 5.36 -6.12 17.43
CA LEU A 310 4.76 -5.01 16.72
C LEU A 310 3.26 -5.23 16.44
N GLU A 311 2.85 -6.43 16.01
CA GLU A 311 1.42 -6.74 15.85
C GLU A 311 0.64 -6.56 17.17
N ARG A 312 1.18 -6.97 18.32
CA ARG A 312 0.54 -6.76 19.64
C ARG A 312 0.47 -5.29 20.03
N ASP A 313 1.57 -4.56 19.89
CA ASP A 313 1.68 -3.15 20.29
C ASP A 313 0.72 -2.27 19.46
N ILE A 314 0.67 -2.52 18.15
CA ILE A 314 -0.29 -1.86 17.23
C ILE A 314 -1.73 -2.29 17.56
N THR A 315 -2.01 -3.58 17.78
CA THR A 315 -3.37 -4.03 18.15
C THR A 315 -3.85 -3.35 19.43
N LYS A 316 -2.99 -3.19 20.44
CA LYS A 316 -3.33 -2.44 21.64
C LYS A 316 -3.60 -0.95 21.33
N PHE A 317 -2.73 -0.29 20.56
CA PHE A 317 -2.89 1.13 20.19
C PHE A 317 -4.27 1.44 19.57
N PHE A 318 -4.75 0.57 18.68
CA PHE A 318 -6.04 0.75 18.00
C PHE A 318 -7.24 0.34 18.87
N VAL A 319 -7.14 -0.73 19.67
CA VAL A 319 -8.19 -1.14 20.62
C VAL A 319 -8.41 -0.09 21.71
N ASP A 320 -7.34 0.49 22.27
CA ASP A 320 -7.42 1.59 23.24
C ASP A 320 -8.12 2.84 22.66
N ARG A 321 -8.09 3.00 21.32
CA ARG A 321 -8.78 4.06 20.56
C ARG A 321 -10.19 3.68 20.08
N GLY A 322 -10.73 2.57 20.57
CA GLY A 322 -12.08 2.09 20.25
C GLY A 322 -12.26 1.56 18.83
N PHE A 323 -11.18 1.08 18.19
CA PHE A 323 -11.30 0.27 16.97
C PHE A 323 -11.49 -1.20 17.32
N ILE A 324 -12.34 -1.90 16.55
CA ILE A 324 -12.53 -3.35 16.66
C ILE A 324 -11.48 -4.06 15.81
N GLU A 325 -10.73 -5.00 16.42
CA GLU A 325 -9.83 -5.88 15.67
C GLU A 325 -10.63 -6.89 14.83
N ILE A 326 -10.28 -6.99 13.56
CA ILE A 326 -10.79 -7.95 12.59
C ILE A 326 -9.65 -8.90 12.21
N LYS A 327 -9.91 -10.21 12.27
CA LYS A 327 -9.10 -11.21 11.55
C LYS A 327 -9.99 -11.82 10.47
N SER A 328 -9.57 -11.72 9.21
CA SER A 328 -10.36 -12.19 8.06
C SER A 328 -9.61 -13.24 7.22
N PRO A 329 -10.29 -13.98 6.32
CA PRO A 329 -9.64 -15.01 5.52
C PRO A 329 -8.50 -14.48 4.64
N ILE A 330 -7.39 -15.21 4.59
CA ILE A 330 -6.26 -14.95 3.68
C ILE A 330 -6.64 -15.32 2.24
N LEU A 331 -7.33 -16.44 2.07
CA LEU A 331 -7.95 -16.84 0.80
C LEU A 331 -9.24 -16.06 0.58
N ILE A 332 -9.31 -15.31 -0.52
CA ILE A 332 -10.49 -14.52 -0.91
C ILE A 332 -10.96 -14.91 -2.32
N PRO A 333 -12.26 -14.69 -2.65
CA PRO A 333 -12.75 -14.88 -4.01
C PRO A 333 -12.02 -13.98 -5.02
N ALA A 334 -11.68 -14.50 -6.19
CA ALA A 334 -11.08 -13.71 -7.27
C ALA A 334 -12.00 -12.55 -7.73
N GLU A 335 -13.32 -12.72 -7.62
CA GLU A 335 -14.33 -11.67 -7.82
C GLU A 335 -14.08 -10.44 -6.92
N TYR A 336 -13.49 -10.61 -5.73
CA TYR A 336 -13.19 -9.50 -4.83
C TYR A 336 -12.07 -8.60 -5.40
N ILE A 337 -11.15 -9.16 -6.19
CA ILE A 337 -10.12 -8.39 -6.91
C ILE A 337 -10.77 -7.59 -8.04
N GLU A 338 -11.67 -8.21 -8.80
CA GLU A 338 -12.42 -7.55 -9.89
C GLU A 338 -13.31 -6.42 -9.35
N ARG A 339 -13.92 -6.61 -8.16
CA ARG A 339 -14.69 -5.59 -7.43
C ARG A 339 -13.83 -4.53 -6.72
N MET A 340 -12.50 -4.71 -6.65
CA MET A 340 -11.55 -3.63 -6.34
C MET A 340 -11.14 -2.83 -7.59
N GLY A 341 -11.79 -3.04 -8.75
CA GLY A 341 -11.44 -2.39 -10.01
C GLY A 341 -10.20 -2.95 -10.69
N ILE A 342 -9.62 -4.04 -10.16
CA ILE A 342 -8.38 -4.65 -10.63
C ILE A 342 -8.73 -5.69 -11.71
N ASP A 343 -8.97 -5.21 -12.93
CA ASP A 343 -9.27 -6.07 -14.08
C ASP A 343 -8.02 -6.80 -14.63
N ASN A 344 -8.22 -7.78 -15.51
CA ASN A 344 -7.13 -8.61 -16.04
C ASN A 344 -6.14 -7.88 -16.98
N ASP A 345 -6.42 -6.64 -17.41
CA ASP A 345 -5.49 -5.80 -18.17
C ASP A 345 -4.67 -4.86 -17.23
N THR A 346 -4.90 -4.88 -15.91
CA THR A 346 -4.11 -4.11 -14.91
C THR A 346 -2.81 -4.81 -14.49
N GLU A 347 -1.78 -4.02 -14.15
CA GLU A 347 -0.50 -4.54 -13.63
C GLU A 347 -0.69 -5.30 -12.30
N LEU A 348 -1.49 -4.75 -11.38
CA LEU A 348 -1.76 -5.35 -10.07
C LEU A 348 -2.46 -6.72 -10.18
N SER A 349 -3.24 -6.99 -11.24
CA SER A 349 -3.83 -8.32 -11.47
C SER A 349 -2.77 -9.40 -11.76
N LYS A 350 -1.65 -9.02 -12.39
CA LYS A 350 -0.51 -9.93 -12.66
C LYS A 350 0.18 -10.35 -11.36
N GLN A 351 0.23 -9.45 -10.38
CA GLN A 351 0.82 -9.66 -9.06
C GLN A 351 0.01 -10.62 -8.17
N VAL A 352 -1.25 -10.91 -8.49
CA VAL A 352 -2.11 -11.76 -7.64
C VAL A 352 -1.66 -13.23 -7.67
N PHE A 353 -1.42 -13.81 -6.50
CA PHE A 353 -1.27 -15.25 -6.32
C PHE A 353 -2.65 -15.94 -6.35
N ARG A 354 -3.06 -16.38 -7.54
CA ARG A 354 -4.25 -17.23 -7.72
C ARG A 354 -3.94 -18.65 -7.26
N VAL A 355 -4.88 -19.25 -6.51
CA VAL A 355 -4.80 -20.63 -6.00
C VAL A 355 -5.60 -21.57 -6.88
N ASP A 356 -6.77 -21.13 -7.34
CA ASP A 356 -7.53 -21.76 -8.43
C ASP A 356 -8.22 -20.69 -9.30
N GLN A 357 -9.26 -21.07 -10.05
CA GLN A 357 -10.02 -20.14 -10.90
C GLN A 357 -10.91 -19.16 -10.11
N LYS A 358 -11.25 -19.49 -8.86
CA LYS A 358 -12.22 -18.79 -7.99
C LYS A 358 -11.56 -18.15 -6.77
N LEU A 359 -10.38 -18.59 -6.34
CA LEU A 359 -9.70 -18.17 -5.12
C LEU A 359 -8.28 -17.64 -5.38
N CYS A 360 -7.89 -16.63 -4.62
CA CYS A 360 -6.53 -16.11 -4.55
C CYS A 360 -6.12 -15.79 -3.12
N LEU A 361 -4.81 -15.73 -2.86
CA LEU A 361 -4.27 -15.06 -1.68
C LEU A 361 -4.53 -13.56 -1.80
N ARG A 362 -4.94 -12.92 -0.71
CA ARG A 362 -5.25 -11.49 -0.67
C ARG A 362 -4.00 -10.61 -0.90
N PRO A 363 -4.00 -9.67 -1.87
CA PRO A 363 -2.90 -8.71 -2.08
C PRO A 363 -3.03 -7.44 -1.23
N MET A 364 -4.13 -7.31 -0.47
CA MET A 364 -4.50 -6.20 0.40
C MET A 364 -5.67 -6.63 1.32
N LEU A 365 -5.87 -5.95 2.45
CA LEU A 365 -6.95 -6.28 3.40
C LEU A 365 -8.32 -5.70 3.02
N ALA A 366 -8.32 -4.63 2.20
CA ALA A 366 -9.50 -3.82 1.90
C ALA A 366 -10.78 -4.62 1.51
N PRO A 367 -10.75 -5.65 0.63
CA PRO A 367 -11.96 -6.39 0.24
C PRO A 367 -12.74 -7.02 1.41
N ASN A 368 -12.03 -7.45 2.45
CA ASN A 368 -12.66 -8.03 3.62
C ASN A 368 -13.15 -6.93 4.57
N LEU A 369 -12.38 -5.86 4.75
CA LEU A 369 -12.77 -4.69 5.54
C LEU A 369 -14.03 -4.01 4.96
N TYR A 370 -14.13 -3.82 3.64
CA TYR A 370 -15.34 -3.34 2.95
C TYR A 370 -16.58 -4.20 3.28
N ASN A 371 -16.43 -5.53 3.31
CA ASN A 371 -17.50 -6.44 3.71
C ASN A 371 -17.87 -6.32 5.20
N TYR A 372 -16.90 -6.06 6.08
CA TYR A 372 -17.15 -5.85 7.51
C TYR A 372 -17.85 -4.53 7.79
N LEU A 373 -17.40 -3.41 7.20
CA LEU A 373 -18.04 -2.09 7.30
C LEU A 373 -19.53 -2.17 6.96
N ARG A 374 -19.89 -2.71 5.78
CA ARG A 374 -21.30 -2.88 5.36
C ARG A 374 -22.12 -3.80 6.29
N LYS A 375 -21.49 -4.81 6.91
CA LYS A 375 -22.18 -5.69 7.87
C LYS A 375 -22.42 -5.00 9.20
N PHE A 376 -21.41 -4.29 9.71
CA PHE A 376 -21.44 -3.62 11.01
C PHE A 376 -22.33 -2.37 11.00
N ASP A 377 -22.51 -1.70 9.85
CA ASP A 377 -23.42 -0.55 9.68
C ASP A 377 -24.89 -0.85 9.97
N ARG A 378 -25.22 -2.14 10.09
CA ARG A 378 -26.56 -2.65 10.41
C ARG A 378 -26.71 -3.07 11.88
N ALA A 379 -25.68 -2.92 12.70
CA ALA A 379 -25.60 -3.50 14.05
C ALA A 379 -24.86 -2.64 15.09
N LEU A 380 -23.91 -1.79 14.67
CA LEU A 380 -23.10 -0.94 15.54
C LEU A 380 -23.54 0.53 15.44
N PRO A 381 -23.29 1.35 16.49
CA PRO A 381 -23.48 2.80 16.41
C PRO A 381 -22.47 3.45 15.45
N ASP A 382 -22.79 4.68 15.05
CA ASP A 382 -21.93 5.53 14.24
C ASP A 382 -20.98 6.35 15.15
N PRO A 383 -19.68 6.52 14.81
CA PRO A 383 -18.98 5.95 13.66
C PRO A 383 -18.47 4.52 13.91
N ILE A 384 -18.41 3.73 12.85
CA ILE A 384 -17.81 2.39 12.89
C ILE A 384 -16.30 2.52 12.78
N LYS A 385 -15.56 1.86 13.67
CA LYS A 385 -14.09 1.86 13.71
C LYS A 385 -13.59 0.41 13.69
N ILE A 386 -12.88 0.01 12.64
CA ILE A 386 -12.29 -1.35 12.51
C ILE A 386 -10.84 -1.29 12.05
N PHE A 387 -10.05 -2.31 12.39
CA PHE A 387 -8.74 -2.53 11.80
C PHE A 387 -8.46 -4.03 11.63
N GLU A 388 -7.58 -4.39 10.70
CA GLU A 388 -7.01 -5.74 10.61
C GLU A 388 -5.48 -5.62 10.52
N ILE A 389 -4.79 -6.51 11.24
CA ILE A 389 -3.36 -6.82 11.00
C ILE A 389 -3.27 -8.27 10.53
N GLY A 390 -2.56 -8.50 9.42
CA GLY A 390 -2.28 -9.85 8.93
C GLY A 390 -1.59 -9.88 7.56
N PRO A 391 -1.24 -11.08 7.06
CA PRO A 391 -0.44 -11.22 5.85
C PRO A 391 -1.22 -10.91 4.57
N CYS A 392 -0.49 -10.37 3.60
CA CYS A 392 -0.88 -10.10 2.21
C CYS A 392 0.24 -10.57 1.26
N TYR A 393 -0.15 -10.87 0.02
CA TYR A 393 0.71 -11.55 -0.95
C TYR A 393 0.66 -10.90 -2.34
N ARG A 394 1.82 -10.52 -2.89
CA ARG A 394 1.96 -9.96 -4.25
C ARG A 394 3.22 -10.52 -4.90
N LYS A 395 3.17 -10.91 -6.17
CA LYS A 395 4.35 -11.29 -6.94
C LYS A 395 5.13 -10.03 -7.31
N GLU A 396 6.00 -9.62 -6.42
CA GLU A 396 6.99 -8.57 -6.64
C GLU A 396 8.37 -9.20 -6.78
N SER A 397 9.27 -8.56 -7.53
CA SER A 397 10.68 -8.96 -7.47
C SER A 397 11.25 -8.57 -6.09
N ASP A 398 11.44 -9.57 -5.24
CA ASP A 398 12.07 -9.49 -3.91
C ASP A 398 13.22 -8.47 -3.88
N GLY A 399 13.02 -7.36 -3.17
CA GLY A 399 13.82 -6.15 -3.34
C GLY A 399 14.55 -5.68 -2.09
N LYS A 400 14.88 -4.39 -2.06
CA LYS A 400 15.29 -3.70 -0.82
C LYS A 400 14.09 -3.27 0.03
N GLU A 401 12.97 -2.95 -0.63
CA GLU A 401 11.76 -2.31 -0.08
C GLU A 401 10.45 -3.06 -0.40
N HIS A 402 10.55 -4.23 -1.04
CA HIS A 402 9.44 -5.08 -1.50
C HIS A 402 9.70 -6.55 -1.15
N LEU A 403 8.61 -7.27 -0.85
CA LEU A 403 8.56 -8.68 -0.44
C LEU A 403 7.37 -9.36 -1.13
N GLU A 404 7.46 -10.68 -1.40
CA GLU A 404 6.29 -11.42 -1.89
C GLU A 404 5.21 -11.67 -0.81
N GLU A 405 5.62 -11.89 0.43
CA GLU A 405 4.77 -11.95 1.63
C GLU A 405 5.10 -10.77 2.56
N PHE A 406 4.08 -10.01 2.97
CA PHE A 406 4.21 -8.86 3.86
C PHE A 406 2.99 -8.74 4.79
N THR A 407 3.15 -8.12 5.94
CA THR A 407 2.12 -7.99 6.98
C THR A 407 1.55 -6.58 6.95
N MET A 408 0.31 -6.44 6.47
CA MET A 408 -0.40 -5.17 6.46
C MET A 408 -1.09 -4.92 7.80
N LEU A 409 -1.01 -3.68 8.28
CA LEU A 409 -2.07 -3.03 9.05
C LEU A 409 -2.97 -2.29 8.05
N ASN A 410 -4.28 -2.45 8.16
CA ASN A 410 -5.24 -1.50 7.61
C ASN A 410 -6.26 -1.12 8.69
N PHE A 411 -6.39 0.18 9.00
CA PHE A 411 -7.48 0.71 9.80
C PHE A 411 -8.48 1.47 8.92
N CYS A 412 -9.75 1.50 9.33
CA CYS A 412 -10.79 2.28 8.68
C CYS A 412 -11.83 2.78 9.70
N GLN A 413 -12.28 4.02 9.55
CA GLN A 413 -13.46 4.58 10.19
C GLN A 413 -14.50 4.93 9.12
N MET A 414 -15.78 4.63 9.37
CA MET A 414 -16.91 4.99 8.49
C MET A 414 -18.03 5.66 9.28
N GLY A 415 -18.60 6.74 8.74
CA GLY A 415 -19.64 7.55 9.40
C GLY A 415 -19.14 8.95 9.75
N ALA A 416 -19.51 9.44 10.93
CA ALA A 416 -19.09 10.71 11.48
C ALA A 416 -17.56 10.81 11.67
N GLY A 417 -17.04 12.03 11.66
CA GLY A 417 -15.61 12.30 11.87
C GLY A 417 -14.68 11.83 10.75
N CYS A 418 -15.19 11.30 9.64
CA CYS A 418 -14.37 10.87 8.50
C CYS A 418 -13.93 12.07 7.66
N THR A 419 -12.93 12.80 8.14
CA THR A 419 -12.33 13.97 7.47
C THR A 419 -10.82 13.81 7.33
N ARG A 420 -10.20 14.63 6.46
CA ARG A 420 -8.74 14.60 6.23
C ARG A 420 -7.97 14.85 7.52
N GLU A 421 -8.40 15.83 8.30
CA GLU A 421 -7.74 16.30 9.52
C GLU A 421 -7.71 15.19 10.59
N ASN A 422 -8.81 14.44 10.73
CA ASN A 422 -8.88 13.30 11.65
C ASN A 422 -8.09 12.08 11.17
N LEU A 423 -7.94 11.89 9.85
CA LEU A 423 -7.08 10.85 9.28
C LEU A 423 -5.60 11.18 9.51
N GLU A 424 -5.19 12.43 9.24
CA GLU A 424 -3.83 12.91 9.49
C GLU A 424 -3.50 12.87 10.99
N ALA A 425 -4.38 13.35 11.87
CA ALA A 425 -4.17 13.28 13.32
C ALA A 425 -3.99 11.84 13.84
N LEU A 426 -4.78 10.88 13.35
CA LEU A 426 -4.65 9.48 13.73
C LEU A 426 -3.37 8.82 13.19
N ILE A 427 -2.89 9.25 12.02
CA ILE A 427 -1.59 8.85 11.47
C ILE A 427 -0.45 9.42 12.33
N THR A 428 -0.52 10.69 12.71
CA THR A 428 0.44 11.33 13.62
C THR A 428 0.50 10.64 14.96
N GLU A 429 -0.63 10.48 15.66
CA GLU A 429 -0.68 9.75 16.94
C GLU A 429 -0.08 8.34 16.85
N PHE A 430 -0.26 7.67 15.71
CA PHE A 430 0.25 6.32 15.47
C PHE A 430 1.76 6.29 15.26
N LEU A 431 2.31 7.21 14.48
CA LEU A 431 3.75 7.26 14.21
C LEU A 431 4.55 7.89 15.36
N ASP A 432 3.97 8.83 16.10
CA ASP A 432 4.49 9.33 17.38
C ASP A 432 4.61 8.18 18.40
N PHE A 433 3.56 7.37 18.57
CA PHE A 433 3.59 6.16 19.42
C PHE A 433 4.62 5.12 18.95
N MET A 434 4.84 5.03 17.63
CA MET A 434 5.86 4.16 17.05
C MET A 434 7.29 4.73 17.14
N GLU A 435 7.48 5.99 17.54
CA GLU A 435 8.75 6.71 17.54
C GLU A 435 9.40 6.73 16.12
N ILE A 436 8.63 7.09 15.10
CA ILE A 436 9.05 7.14 13.70
C ILE A 436 8.77 8.54 13.11
N ASP A 437 9.83 9.26 12.70
CA ASP A 437 9.71 10.51 11.94
C ASP A 437 9.03 10.29 10.57
N PHE A 438 8.18 11.23 10.13
CA PHE A 438 7.47 11.13 8.86
C PHE A 438 7.07 12.49 8.27
N GLU A 439 6.69 12.49 6.98
CA GLU A 439 5.99 13.57 6.28
C GLU A 439 4.71 13.01 5.62
N ILE A 440 3.62 13.79 5.54
CA ILE A 440 2.40 13.42 4.81
C ILE A 440 2.32 14.26 3.53
N ILE A 441 2.34 13.58 2.38
CA ILE A 441 2.33 14.19 1.05
C ILE A 441 1.03 13.79 0.33
N GLY A 442 0.45 14.69 -0.48
CA GLY A 442 -0.69 14.35 -1.31
C GLY A 442 -0.26 13.77 -2.66
N ASP A 443 -0.75 12.58 -3.01
CA ASP A 443 -0.52 11.91 -4.30
C ASP A 443 -1.83 11.31 -4.86
N SER A 444 -1.76 10.36 -5.79
CA SER A 444 -2.89 9.72 -6.42
C SER A 444 -2.59 8.29 -6.87
N CYS A 445 -3.30 7.31 -6.32
CA CYS A 445 -3.12 5.90 -6.63
C CYS A 445 -4.17 5.35 -7.62
N MET A 446 -3.82 4.28 -8.35
CA MET A 446 -4.70 3.69 -9.37
C MET A 446 -6.00 3.05 -8.83
N VAL A 447 -6.06 2.72 -7.53
CA VAL A 447 -7.17 1.98 -6.92
C VAL A 447 -8.23 2.92 -6.35
N TYR A 448 -7.83 3.99 -5.66
CA TYR A 448 -8.73 4.86 -4.90
C TYR A 448 -8.93 6.25 -5.53
N GLY A 449 -7.98 6.75 -6.32
CA GLY A 449 -7.95 8.14 -6.77
C GLY A 449 -6.94 8.95 -5.96
N ASP A 450 -7.33 10.14 -5.52
CA ASP A 450 -6.47 11.04 -4.73
C ASP A 450 -6.16 10.39 -3.35
N THR A 451 -4.89 10.40 -2.93
CA THR A 451 -4.40 9.75 -1.69
C THR A 451 -3.50 10.66 -0.87
N LEU A 452 -3.26 10.26 0.38
CA LEU A 452 -2.25 10.82 1.27
C LEU A 452 -1.20 9.75 1.53
N ASP A 453 0.01 9.96 1.05
CA ASP A 453 1.10 9.00 1.16
C ASP A 453 2.08 9.48 2.24
N VAL A 454 2.46 8.58 3.13
CA VAL A 454 3.17 8.86 4.39
C VAL A 454 4.61 8.39 4.24
N MET A 455 5.54 9.33 4.26
CA MET A 455 6.92 9.13 3.82
C MET A 455 7.92 9.22 4.97
N HIS A 456 8.93 8.36 4.97
CA HIS A 456 10.13 8.46 5.80
C HIS A 456 11.35 8.59 4.87
N GLY A 457 11.73 9.83 4.56
CA GLY A 457 12.63 10.12 3.44
C GLY A 457 12.05 9.59 2.13
N ASP A 458 12.85 8.86 1.35
CA ASP A 458 12.42 8.25 0.08
C ASP A 458 11.50 7.02 0.25
N LEU A 459 11.18 6.59 1.49
CA LEU A 459 10.41 5.36 1.75
C LEU A 459 8.95 5.65 2.15
N GLU A 460 8.01 5.22 1.30
CA GLU A 460 6.58 5.16 1.62
C GLU A 460 6.30 4.15 2.73
N LEU A 461 5.78 4.59 3.87
CA LEU A 461 5.33 3.74 4.98
C LEU A 461 3.87 3.30 4.83
N SER A 462 3.02 4.16 4.25
CA SER A 462 1.59 3.94 4.05
C SER A 462 1.03 4.83 2.94
N SER A 463 0.02 4.33 2.23
CA SER A 463 -0.93 5.15 1.47
C SER A 463 -2.30 5.16 2.17
N ALA A 464 -2.91 6.33 2.26
CA ALA A 464 -4.14 6.61 3.00
C ALA A 464 -5.18 7.35 2.14
N VAL A 465 -6.46 7.19 2.50
CA VAL A 465 -7.60 7.55 1.65
C VAL A 465 -8.68 8.25 2.48
N VAL A 466 -9.21 9.35 1.95
CA VAL A 466 -10.45 9.98 2.41
C VAL A 466 -11.55 9.68 1.39
N GLY A 467 -12.49 8.81 1.77
CA GLY A 467 -13.67 8.50 0.99
C GLY A 467 -14.78 9.57 1.09
N PRO A 468 -15.84 9.48 0.28
CA PRO A 468 -16.18 8.31 -0.54
C PRO A 468 -15.48 8.28 -1.90
N VAL A 469 -15.15 7.08 -2.37
CA VAL A 469 -14.58 6.81 -3.70
C VAL A 469 -15.61 6.13 -4.62
N PRO A 470 -15.50 6.23 -5.97
CA PRO A 470 -16.52 5.69 -6.88
C PRO A 470 -16.81 4.18 -6.78
N MET A 471 -15.88 3.43 -6.18
CA MET A 471 -15.90 1.99 -5.95
C MET A 471 -16.76 1.57 -4.75
N ASP A 472 -17.02 2.47 -3.79
CA ASP A 472 -17.75 2.18 -2.54
C ASP A 472 -19.11 1.53 -2.78
N ARG A 473 -19.83 2.02 -3.81
CA ARG A 473 -21.14 1.50 -4.22
C ARG A 473 -21.08 0.02 -4.60
N ASP A 474 -19.98 -0.43 -5.21
CA ASP A 474 -19.81 -1.81 -5.67
C ASP A 474 -19.39 -2.75 -4.50
N TRP A 475 -19.12 -2.15 -3.32
CA TRP A 475 -19.07 -2.79 -2.01
C TRP A 475 -20.33 -2.58 -1.17
N GLY A 476 -21.25 -1.70 -1.58
CA GLY A 476 -22.46 -1.35 -0.83
C GLY A 476 -22.21 -0.38 0.33
N ILE A 477 -21.14 0.41 0.27
CA ILE A 477 -20.90 1.56 1.14
C ILE A 477 -21.52 2.82 0.50
N SER A 478 -22.10 3.68 1.34
CA SER A 478 -22.74 4.95 0.96
C SER A 478 -22.51 6.08 1.98
N LYS A 479 -21.65 5.86 2.98
CA LYS A 479 -21.23 6.84 3.98
C LYS A 479 -19.79 7.35 3.68
N PRO A 480 -19.40 8.54 4.16
CA PRO A 480 -18.00 8.94 4.24
C PRO A 480 -17.18 7.94 5.07
N TRP A 481 -15.91 7.76 4.70
CA TRP A 481 -14.97 6.90 5.41
C TRP A 481 -13.54 7.43 5.29
N ILE A 482 -12.66 7.05 6.22
CA ILE A 482 -11.22 7.33 6.19
C ILE A 482 -10.44 6.08 6.55
N GLY A 483 -9.26 5.87 5.98
CA GLY A 483 -8.40 4.75 6.35
C GLY A 483 -7.00 4.82 5.76
N ALA A 484 -6.08 4.08 6.36
CA ALA A 484 -4.68 3.99 5.94
C ALA A 484 -4.21 2.53 5.87
N GLY A 485 -3.08 2.29 5.20
CA GLY A 485 -2.50 0.95 5.05
C GLY A 485 -0.99 0.96 5.24
N PHE A 486 -0.50 0.46 6.37
CA PHE A 486 0.91 0.39 6.71
C PHE A 486 1.48 -1.02 6.52
N GLY A 487 2.69 -1.12 5.95
CA GLY A 487 3.46 -2.38 5.95
C GLY A 487 4.32 -2.50 7.20
N LEU A 488 4.05 -3.47 8.08
CA LEU A 488 4.77 -3.62 9.36
C LEU A 488 6.27 -3.89 9.15
N GLU A 489 6.64 -4.61 8.09
CA GLU A 489 8.06 -4.84 7.75
C GLU A 489 8.78 -3.54 7.35
N ARG A 490 8.08 -2.51 6.81
CA ARG A 490 8.65 -1.17 6.57
C ARG A 490 8.80 -0.38 7.87
N LEU A 491 7.83 -0.46 8.78
CA LEU A 491 7.93 0.17 10.11
C LEU A 491 9.11 -0.40 10.91
N LEU A 492 9.27 -1.73 10.95
CA LEU A 492 10.45 -2.39 11.56
C LEU A 492 11.75 -2.03 10.85
N LYS A 493 11.74 -1.92 9.52
CA LYS A 493 12.92 -1.53 8.74
C LYS A 493 13.45 -0.16 9.17
N VAL A 494 12.57 0.81 9.39
CA VAL A 494 12.93 2.13 9.90
C VAL A 494 13.34 2.06 11.38
N LYS A 495 12.48 1.50 12.25
CA LYS A 495 12.71 1.48 13.72
C LYS A 495 13.99 0.74 14.15
N HIS A 496 14.56 -0.11 13.29
CA HIS A 496 15.80 -0.83 13.55
C HIS A 496 16.95 -0.56 12.54
N ASP A 497 16.87 0.49 11.71
CA ASP A 497 17.85 0.83 10.65
C ASP A 497 18.28 -0.37 9.77
N PHE A 498 17.32 -1.19 9.34
CA PHE A 498 17.63 -2.36 8.53
C PHE A 498 17.90 -1.97 7.06
N LYS A 499 19.15 -2.16 6.62
CA LYS A 499 19.61 -1.90 5.23
C LYS A 499 18.87 -2.70 4.13
N ASN A 500 17.99 -3.64 4.49
CA ASN A 500 17.11 -4.39 3.59
C ASN A 500 15.87 -4.90 4.36
N ILE A 501 14.67 -4.78 3.77
CA ILE A 501 13.39 -5.17 4.37
C ILE A 501 13.29 -6.67 4.77
N LYS A 502 14.05 -7.57 4.13
CA LYS A 502 14.10 -9.01 4.46
C LYS A 502 14.65 -9.34 5.85
N ARG A 503 15.17 -8.34 6.58
CA ARG A 503 15.54 -8.47 8.00
C ARG A 503 14.35 -8.32 8.96
N ALA A 504 13.27 -7.68 8.50
CA ALA A 504 12.01 -7.52 9.23
C ALA A 504 10.93 -8.53 8.82
N SER A 505 11.07 -9.17 7.65
CA SER A 505 10.09 -10.12 7.13
C SER A 505 10.05 -11.42 7.93
N ARG A 506 8.99 -12.20 7.70
CA ARG A 506 9.00 -13.65 7.96
C ARG A 506 10.17 -14.24 7.17
N SER A 507 11.03 -15.03 7.83
CA SER A 507 12.27 -15.53 7.23
C SER A 507 12.84 -16.72 7.99
N GLU A 508 13.47 -17.64 7.27
CA GLU A 508 14.36 -18.66 7.85
C GLU A 508 15.83 -18.21 7.86
N SER A 509 16.17 -17.15 7.10
CA SER A 509 17.54 -16.61 6.96
C SER A 509 17.88 -15.48 7.93
N TYR A 510 16.85 -14.89 8.56
CA TYR A 510 16.96 -13.85 9.57
C TYR A 510 15.93 -14.07 10.69
N TYR A 511 16.29 -13.75 11.92
CA TYR A 511 15.38 -13.66 13.07
C TYR A 511 15.68 -12.34 13.80
N ASN A 512 14.68 -11.47 14.01
CA ASN A 512 14.86 -10.12 14.57
C ASN A 512 16.01 -9.33 13.89
N GLY A 513 16.15 -9.50 12.56
CA GLY A 513 17.22 -8.90 11.75
C GLY A 513 18.63 -9.50 11.90
N ILE A 514 18.84 -10.45 12.82
CA ILE A 514 20.08 -11.23 12.97
C ILE A 514 20.05 -12.38 11.97
N SER A 515 21.13 -12.61 11.20
CA SER A 515 21.17 -13.78 10.31
C SER A 515 21.25 -15.09 11.10
N THR A 516 20.55 -16.11 10.62
CA THR A 516 20.54 -17.47 11.19
C THR A 516 21.67 -18.35 10.64
N ASN A 517 22.21 -18.01 9.46
CA ASN A 517 23.24 -18.75 8.75
C ASN A 517 24.64 -18.41 9.31
N LEU A 518 24.94 -18.81 10.55
CA LEU A 518 26.09 -18.33 11.33
C LEU A 518 27.33 -19.22 11.26
#